data_AF-A0A354C3Q5-F1
#
_entry.id   AF-A0A354C3Q5-F1
#
_cell.length_a   1.000
_cell.length_b   1.000
_cell.length_c   1.000
_cell.angle_alpha   90.00
_cell.angle_beta   90.00
_cell.angle_gamma   90.00
#
_symmetry.space_group_name_H-M   'P 1'
#
loop_
_entity.id
_entity.type
_entity.pdbx_description
1 polymer ?
#
loop_
_entity_poly.entity_id
_entity_poly.type
_entity_poly.pdbx_seq_one_letter_code
_entity_poly.pdbx_strand_id
1 'polypeptide(L)'
;MLFIIVVLIVGLLQTIYETKEFLFKRPIGQSFSVIVVDILTFLVIIELFRSFVAYFEVHRFRLSTMIDPAIVFVIRELIVKLYGEQNLGWQNITAFGFLLLCLGIIRSLAVRYSPGDDTIPSKTLPTAL
;
A
#
# COMPACT_ATOMS: atom_id res chain seq x y z
N MET A 1 -53.31 7.90 5.26
CA MET A 1 -52.96 8.12 3.84
C MET A 1 -52.33 9.49 3.63
N LEU A 2 -53.01 10.60 3.94
CA LEU A 2 -52.47 11.96 3.78
C LEU A 2 -51.17 12.23 4.59
N PHE A 3 -51.10 11.75 5.83
CA PHE A 3 -49.89 11.86 6.66
C PHE A 3 -48.67 11.16 6.04
N ILE A 4 -48.88 9.97 5.48
CA ILE A 4 -47.82 9.19 4.81
C ILE A 4 -47.33 9.93 3.57
N ILE A 5 -48.23 10.53 2.79
CA ILE A 5 -47.89 11.33 1.61
C ILE A 5 -47.06 12.56 2.00
N VAL A 6 -47.42 13.27 3.06
CA VAL A 6 -46.68 14.45 3.52
C VAL A 6 -45.29 14.07 4.01
N VAL A 7 -45.17 13.01 4.81
CA VAL A 7 -43.87 12.50 5.29
C VAL A 7 -42.98 12.09 4.11
N LEU A 8 -43.55 11.46 3.08
CA LEU A 8 -42.81 11.01 1.91
C LEU A 8 -42.36 12.19 1.04
N ILE A 9 -43.19 13.23 0.88
CA ILE A 9 -42.81 14.46 0.16
C ILE A 9 -41.69 15.20 0.91
N VAL A 10 -41.79 15.31 2.23
CA VAL A 10 -40.75 15.95 3.06
C VAL A 10 -39.44 15.16 2.98
N GLY A 11 -39.50 13.84 3.07
CA GLY A 11 -38.33 12.97 2.91
C GLY A 11 -37.71 13.10 1.51
N LEU A 12 -38.52 13.13 0.46
CA LEU A 12 -38.05 13.28 -0.91
C LEU A 12 -37.39 14.64 -1.16
N LEU A 13 -37.98 15.71 -0.64
CA LEU A 13 -37.41 17.06 -0.72
C LEU A 13 -36.06 17.11 0.00
N GLN A 14 -35.96 16.52 1.20
CA GLN A 14 -34.70 16.45 1.94
C GLN A 14 -33.61 15.71 1.16
N THR A 15 -33.93 14.55 0.57
CA THR A 15 -32.97 13.79 -0.25
C THR A 15 -32.52 14.57 -1.49
N ILE A 16 -33.43 15.30 -2.15
CA ILE A 16 -33.09 16.13 -3.31
C ILE A 16 -32.18 17.30 -2.89
N TYR A 17 -32.47 17.96 -1.76
CA TYR A 17 -31.64 19.05 -1.24
C TYR A 17 -30.24 18.58 -0.84
N GLU A 18 -30.12 17.46 -0.11
CA GLU A 18 -28.83 16.87 0.27
C GLU A 18 -28.00 16.49 -0.97
N THR A 19 -28.64 15.92 -1.99
CA THR A 19 -27.95 15.53 -3.23
C THR A 19 -27.49 16.76 -4.04
N LYS A 20 -28.27 17.85 -4.04
CA LYS A 20 -27.89 19.11 -4.71
C LYS A 20 -26.68 19.76 -4.05
N GLU A 21 -26.62 19.76 -2.73
CA GLU A 21 -25.48 20.30 -1.98
C GLU A 21 -24.22 19.43 -2.14
N PHE A 22 -24.39 18.10 -2.22
CA PHE A 22 -23.31 17.17 -2.52
C PHE A 22 -22.80 17.27 -3.97
N LEU A 23 -23.68 17.56 -4.93
CA LEU A 23 -23.34 17.76 -6.34
C LEU A 23 -22.68 19.11 -6.62
N PHE A 24 -23.06 20.18 -5.93
CA PHE A 24 -22.51 21.52 -6.20
C PHE A 24 -21.14 21.78 -5.56
N LYS A 25 -20.68 20.95 -4.62
CA LYS A 25 -19.36 21.08 -3.99
C LYS A 25 -18.24 20.22 -4.59
N ARG A 26 -18.52 19.31 -5.54
CA ARG A 26 -17.47 18.51 -6.20
C ARG A 26 -17.15 19.01 -7.60
N PRO A 27 -16.03 19.73 -7.82
CA PRO A 27 -15.41 19.70 -9.14
C PRO A 27 -15.10 18.24 -9.47
N ILE A 28 -15.37 17.87 -10.71
CA ILE A 28 -15.21 16.55 -11.34
C ILE A 28 -13.88 15.84 -10.97
N GLY A 29 -12.84 16.59 -10.56
CA GLY A 29 -11.58 16.06 -10.06
C GLY A 29 -11.65 15.33 -8.70
N GLN A 30 -12.59 15.64 -7.81
CA GLN A 30 -12.63 15.01 -6.48
C GLN A 30 -13.17 13.56 -6.53
N SER A 31 -14.03 13.23 -7.49
CA SER A 31 -14.49 11.85 -7.70
C SER A 31 -13.41 10.94 -8.27
N PHE A 32 -12.49 11.49 -9.07
CA PHE A 32 -11.37 10.71 -9.61
C PHE A 32 -10.37 10.32 -8.52
N SER A 33 -10.05 11.26 -7.62
CA SER A 33 -9.19 10.98 -6.45
C SER A 33 -9.76 9.85 -5.58
N VAL A 34 -11.08 9.81 -5.35
CA VAL A 34 -11.72 8.72 -4.60
C VAL A 34 -11.55 7.36 -5.28
N ILE A 35 -11.78 7.28 -6.59
CA ILE A 35 -11.64 6.03 -7.34
C ILE A 35 -10.18 5.56 -7.35
N VAL A 36 -9.24 6.49 -7.53
CA VAL A 36 -7.80 6.19 -7.48
C VAL A 36 -7.44 5.64 -6.11
N VAL A 37 -7.87 6.28 -5.01
CA VAL A 37 -7.62 5.80 -3.65
C VAL A 37 -8.18 4.40 -3.42
N ASP A 38 -9.41 4.13 -3.87
CA ASP A 38 -10.07 2.83 -3.70
C ASP A 38 -9.34 1.70 -4.46
N ILE A 39 -8.95 1.94 -5.71
CA ILE A 39 -8.11 1.01 -6.49
C ILE A 39 -6.76 0.79 -5.82
N LEU A 40 -6.15 1.87 -5.33
CA LEU A 40 -4.87 1.82 -4.63
C LEU A 40 -4.94 0.99 -3.34
N THR A 41 -6.02 1.11 -2.57
CA THR A 41 -6.32 0.28 -1.40
C THR A 41 -6.52 -1.19 -1.79
N PHE A 42 -7.21 -1.48 -2.89
CA PHE A 42 -7.37 -2.85 -3.36
C PHE A 42 -6.03 -3.48 -3.80
N LEU A 43 -5.18 -2.70 -4.46
CA LEU A 43 -3.83 -3.13 -4.87
C LEU A 43 -2.92 -3.43 -3.67
N VAL A 44 -3.08 -2.70 -2.56
CA VAL A 44 -2.41 -3.01 -1.29
C VAL A 44 -2.85 -4.37 -0.76
N ILE A 45 -4.15 -4.67 -0.76
CA ILE A 45 -4.66 -5.97 -0.30
C ILE A 45 -4.14 -7.13 -1.15
N ILE A 46 -4.12 -6.99 -2.49
CA ILE A 46 -3.61 -8.02 -3.39
C ILE A 46 -2.13 -8.35 -3.10
N GLU A 47 -1.30 -7.34 -2.84
CA GLU A 47 0.12 -7.54 -2.59
C GLU A 47 0.37 -8.19 -1.20
N LEU A 48 -0.46 -7.88 -0.20
CA LEU A 48 -0.45 -8.58 1.08
C LEU A 48 -0.82 -10.06 0.90
N PHE A 49 -1.84 -10.33 0.08
CA PHE A 49 -2.25 -11.69 -0.23
C PHE A 49 -1.13 -12.45 -0.94
N ARG A 50 -0.48 -11.82 -1.92
CA ARG A 50 0.69 -12.39 -2.61
C ARG A 50 1.85 -12.67 -1.65
N SER A 51 2.12 -11.76 -0.72
CA SER A 51 3.14 -11.97 0.32
C SER A 51 2.79 -13.15 1.23
N PHE A 52 1.51 -13.31 1.55
CA PHE A 52 1.01 -14.43 2.34
C PHE A 52 1.12 -15.77 1.58
N VAL A 53 0.75 -15.80 0.30
CA VAL A 53 0.91 -16.98 -0.57
C VAL A 53 2.38 -17.35 -0.73
N ALA A 54 3.24 -16.36 -1.02
CA ALA A 54 4.69 -16.56 -1.10
C ALA A 54 5.29 -17.05 0.22
N TYR A 55 4.73 -16.67 1.36
CA TYR A 55 5.13 -17.20 2.67
C TYR A 55 4.80 -18.69 2.81
N PHE A 56 3.65 -19.14 2.31
CA PHE A 56 3.26 -20.55 2.35
C PHE A 56 4.02 -21.43 1.35
N GLU A 57 4.43 -20.86 0.22
CA GLU A 57 5.08 -21.60 -0.87
C GLU A 57 6.59 -21.88 -0.61
N VAL A 58 7.21 -21.17 0.33
CA VAL A 58 8.67 -21.20 0.52
C VAL A 58 9.10 -22.00 1.76
N HIS A 59 9.56 -23.23 1.54
CA HIS A 59 10.31 -24.03 2.52
C HIS A 59 11.84 -23.74 2.53
N ARG A 60 12.34 -22.78 1.73
CA ARG A 60 13.75 -22.32 1.66
C ARG A 60 13.84 -20.82 1.32
N PHE A 61 13.85 -19.96 2.34
CA PHE A 61 13.79 -18.50 2.18
C PHE A 61 15.10 -17.89 1.67
N ARG A 62 15.07 -17.35 0.44
CA ARG A 62 16.03 -16.33 0.01
C ARG A 62 15.35 -14.96 0.17
N LEU A 63 15.69 -14.26 1.25
CA LEU A 63 15.10 -12.97 1.64
C LEU A 63 15.15 -11.90 0.53
N SER A 64 16.15 -11.99 -0.36
CA SER A 64 16.31 -11.04 -1.47
C SER A 64 15.17 -11.09 -2.49
N THR A 65 14.51 -12.24 -2.68
CA THR A 65 13.41 -12.37 -3.66
C THR A 65 12.09 -11.75 -3.16
N MET A 66 11.89 -11.66 -1.84
CA MET A 66 10.70 -11.04 -1.26
C MET A 66 10.79 -9.52 -1.10
N ILE A 67 12.02 -8.97 -1.07
CA ILE A 67 12.22 -7.56 -0.73
C ILE A 67 11.91 -6.61 -1.89
N ASP A 68 12.00 -7.08 -3.13
CA ASP A 68 11.62 -6.30 -4.31
C ASP A 68 10.12 -5.95 -4.34
N PRO A 69 9.19 -6.93 -4.25
CA PRO A 69 7.76 -6.61 -4.18
C PRO A 69 7.38 -5.84 -2.90
N ALA A 70 8.04 -6.11 -1.77
CA ALA A 70 7.78 -5.40 -0.51
C ALA A 70 8.05 -3.88 -0.59
N ILE A 71 9.04 -3.45 -1.38
CA ILE A 71 9.35 -2.01 -1.50
C ILE A 71 8.39 -1.31 -2.44
N VAL A 72 8.02 -1.96 -3.54
CA VAL A 72 6.98 -1.45 -4.45
C VAL A 72 5.66 -1.30 -3.71
N PHE A 73 5.34 -2.21 -2.79
CA PHE A 73 4.20 -2.11 -1.88
C PHE A 73 4.23 -0.87 -0.98
N VAL A 74 5.33 -0.61 -0.27
CA VAL A 74 5.42 0.55 0.64
C VAL A 74 5.39 1.87 -0.12
N ILE A 75 6.00 1.93 -1.31
CA ILE A 75 5.91 3.10 -2.19
C ILE A 75 4.45 3.32 -2.63
N ARG A 76 3.70 2.25 -2.93
CA ARG A 76 2.28 2.36 -3.27
C ARG A 76 1.46 2.90 -2.10
N GLU A 77 1.64 2.35 -0.90
CA GLU A 77 0.96 2.80 0.32
C GLU A 77 1.18 4.31 0.59
N LEU A 78 2.42 4.79 0.36
CA LEU A 78 2.76 6.21 0.42
C LEU A 78 1.96 7.04 -0.59
N ILE A 79 1.84 6.58 -1.83
CA ILE A 79 1.06 7.28 -2.88
C ILE A 79 -0.42 7.33 -2.48
N VAL A 80 -0.98 6.25 -1.93
CA VAL A 80 -2.40 6.21 -1.48
C VAL A 80 -2.65 7.30 -0.44
N LYS A 81 -1.78 7.36 0.57
CA LYS A 81 -1.95 8.31 1.68
C LYS A 81 -1.70 9.75 1.27
N LEU A 82 -0.75 9.96 0.36
CA LEU A 82 -0.50 11.28 -0.22
C LEU A 82 -1.65 11.78 -1.09
N TYR A 83 -2.35 10.86 -1.79
CA TYR A 83 -3.46 11.22 -2.68
C TYR A 83 -4.84 11.23 -1.97
N GLY A 84 -4.97 10.46 -0.89
CA GLY A 84 -6.20 10.34 -0.10
C GLY A 84 -6.38 11.45 0.94
N GLU A 85 -5.29 11.94 1.55
CA GLU A 85 -5.37 13.06 2.49
C GLU A 85 -4.98 14.39 1.81
N GLN A 86 -5.98 15.25 1.62
CA GLN A 86 -5.82 16.59 1.03
C GLN A 86 -5.10 17.58 1.98
N ASN A 87 -4.84 17.17 3.23
CA ASN A 87 -4.30 18.02 4.28
C ASN A 87 -3.29 17.24 5.13
N LEU A 88 -2.19 16.82 4.49
CA LEU A 88 -1.09 16.20 5.20
C LEU A 88 -0.46 17.20 6.16
N GLY A 89 -0.76 17.06 7.45
CA GLY A 89 -0.01 17.74 8.50
C GLY A 89 1.48 17.41 8.39
N TRP A 90 2.34 18.37 8.74
CA TRP A 90 3.80 18.24 8.68
C TRP A 90 4.33 16.95 9.33
N GLN A 91 3.61 16.48 10.34
CA GLN A 91 3.88 15.26 11.10
C GLN A 91 3.69 13.97 10.26
N ASN A 92 2.70 13.92 9.37
CA ASN A 92 2.49 12.76 8.49
C ASN A 92 3.64 12.66 7.47
N ILE A 93 4.06 13.79 6.88
CA ILE A 93 5.15 13.83 5.91
C ILE A 93 6.47 13.36 6.53
N THR A 94 6.77 13.79 7.75
CA THR A 94 7.98 13.36 8.48
C THR A 94 7.92 11.89 8.88
N ALA A 95 6.75 11.39 9.31
CA ALA A 95 6.55 9.96 9.59
C ALA A 95 6.74 9.08 8.34
N PHE A 96 6.18 9.49 7.19
CA PHE A 96 6.37 8.81 5.92
C PHE A 96 7.82 8.85 5.42
N GLY A 97 8.49 9.99 5.56
CA GLY A 97 9.91 10.11 5.24
C GLY A 97 10.77 9.18 6.09
N PHE A 98 10.51 9.10 7.40
CA PHE A 98 11.21 8.20 8.30
C PHE A 98 10.94 6.72 7.98
N LEU A 99 9.68 6.37 7.69
CA LEU A 99 9.28 5.02 7.26
C LEU A 99 10.04 4.58 6.00
N LEU A 100 10.05 5.44 4.96
CA LEU A 100 10.78 5.18 3.72
C LEU A 100 12.29 5.03 3.95
N LEU A 101 12.87 5.88 4.81
CA LEU A 101 14.28 5.82 5.15
C LEU A 101 14.63 4.48 5.81
N CYS A 102 13.82 4.05 6.79
CA CYS A 102 14.00 2.75 7.46
C CYS A 102 13.91 1.58 6.46
N LEU A 103 12.93 1.61 5.56
CA LEU A 103 12.76 0.58 4.54
C LEU A 103 13.92 0.56 3.53
N GLY A 104 14.43 1.73 3.14
CA GLY A 104 15.60 1.86 2.27
C GLY A 104 16.89 1.32 2.91
N ILE A 105 17.06 1.54 4.22
CA ILE A 105 18.17 0.95 5.00
C ILE A 105 18.04 -0.57 5.02
N ILE A 106 16.85 -1.10 5.33
CA ILE A 106 16.60 -2.55 5.35
C ILE A 106 16.88 -3.17 3.97
N ARG A 107 16.49 -2.52 2.86
CA ARG A 107 16.84 -2.95 1.50
C ARG A 107 18.34 -2.97 1.29
N SER A 108 19.02 -1.88 1.63
CA SER A 108 20.45 -1.74 1.41
C SER A 108 21.23 -2.80 2.19
N LEU A 109 20.78 -3.07 3.43
CA LEU A 109 21.31 -4.16 4.25
C LEU A 109 21.01 -5.52 3.64
N ALA A 110 19.77 -5.81 3.22
CA ALA A 110 19.41 -7.10 2.64
C ALA A 110 20.12 -7.37 1.30
N VAL A 111 20.39 -6.34 0.49
CA VAL A 111 21.18 -6.46 -0.75
C VAL A 111 22.66 -6.72 -0.42
N ARG A 112 23.21 -6.07 0.62
CA ARG A 112 24.59 -6.27 1.07
C ARG A 112 24.81 -7.60 1.81
N TYR A 113 23.81 -8.03 2.57
CA TYR A 113 23.75 -9.26 3.36
C TYR A 113 22.95 -10.38 2.67
N SER A 114 22.75 -10.30 1.35
CA SER A 114 22.45 -11.48 0.55
C SER A 114 23.78 -11.99 -0.02
N PRO A 115 24.70 -12.58 0.78
CA PRO A 115 25.78 -13.35 0.22
C PRO A 115 25.12 -14.47 -0.56
N GLY A 116 25.28 -14.46 -1.87
CA GLY A 116 25.24 -15.70 -2.61
C GLY A 116 26.33 -16.59 -2.02
N ASP A 117 25.87 -17.66 -1.38
CA ASP A 117 26.59 -18.88 -1.05
C ASP A 117 28.03 -18.71 -0.57
N ASP A 118 28.19 -18.76 0.75
CA ASP A 118 29.48 -19.02 1.37
C ASP A 118 30.01 -20.39 0.90
N THR A 119 31.04 -20.34 0.06
CA THR A 119 32.24 -21.20 0.16
C THR A 119 32.09 -22.70 -0.13
N ILE A 120 32.76 -23.17 -1.20
CA ILE A 120 33.67 -24.32 -1.03
C ILE A 120 35.09 -23.78 -1.18
N PRO A 121 35.85 -23.66 -0.08
CA PRO A 121 37.30 -23.55 -0.17
C PRO A 121 37.80 -24.98 -0.38
N SER A 122 38.27 -25.32 -1.58
CA SER A 122 39.12 -26.51 -1.74
C SER A 122 40.49 -26.21 -1.15
N LYS A 123 40.55 -26.10 0.18
CA LYS A 123 41.80 -26.13 0.94
C LYS A 123 42.36 -27.55 0.81
N THR A 124 43.37 -27.66 -0.05
CA THR A 124 44.55 -28.52 0.08
C THR A 124 44.50 -29.64 1.12
N LEU A 125 44.74 -30.88 0.67
CA LEU A 125 45.56 -31.80 1.45
C LEU A 125 46.64 -32.48 0.56
N PRO A 126 47.91 -32.47 0.99
CA PRO A 126 49.03 -33.15 0.34
C PRO A 126 49.20 -34.56 0.93
N THR A 127 49.34 -35.61 0.12
CA THR A 127 50.26 -36.75 0.34
C THR A 127 50.17 -37.79 -0.78
N ALA A 128 51.34 -38.27 -1.21
CA ALA A 128 51.62 -39.59 -1.79
C ALA A 128 51.05 -39.94 -3.17
N LEU A 129 51.86 -39.68 -4.23
CA LEU A 129 52.57 -40.74 -4.97
C LEU A 129 53.53 -40.13 -6.00
#